data_AF-A0A949WEJ4-F1
#
_entry.id   AF-A0A949WEJ4-F1
#
_cell.length_a   1.000
_cell.length_b   1.000
_cell.length_c   1.000
_cell.angle_alpha   90.00
_cell.angle_beta   90.00
_cell.angle_gamma   90.00
#
_symmetry.space_group_name_H-M   'P 1'
#
loop_
_entity.id
_entity.type
_entity.pdbx_description
1 polymer ?
#
loop_
_entity_poly.entity_id
_entity_poly.type
_entity_poly.pdbx_seq_one_letter_code
_entity_poly.pdbx_strand_id
1 'polypeptide(L)'
;MIYAKPPLTLDQQADQLMNRGLVANRDELISRLKVVNYYRLSGYLHPYRQRDAAGNLTDQFKPGSNLTEVWRRYNFDRRLRIILLDAIERIEVAVRSRFVYHFVQVHGPFGHLDSGNLPGFKRRPWWKRCLRNAKLLIRLKGIEREDHCIWLAKLLNEKRRASDTFVKHFDAKYGAKHEHLPLWMACELMTCETAMQLAYNVSPDIVKKAAADFGFPDQQLLSWTKAIFTLRNTCAHHGRVWNRVFGVKPSIPGKNKNPQWHIQPGFAPDRVGLMLTVCHFWLGKISDTTQWKNRLFDLFSEYPEIPVAEMGLPIDWQIHLLWR
;
A
#
# COMPACT_ATOMS: atom_id res chain seq x y z
N MET A 1 -30.78 -12.83 -3.49
CA MET A 1 -30.75 -13.34 -4.87
C MET A 1 -29.56 -14.28 -5.04
N ILE A 2 -29.74 -15.42 -5.67
CA ILE A 2 -28.66 -16.38 -5.98
C ILE A 2 -27.93 -15.85 -7.23
N TYR A 3 -26.59 -15.87 -7.20
CA TYR A 3 -25.79 -15.50 -8.37
C TYR A 3 -25.87 -16.63 -9.40
N ALA A 4 -26.59 -16.40 -10.50
CA ALA A 4 -26.89 -17.41 -11.53
C ALA A 4 -26.21 -17.13 -12.89
N LYS A 5 -25.24 -16.20 -12.96
CA LYS A 5 -24.57 -15.88 -14.23
C LYS A 5 -23.57 -16.99 -14.60
N PRO A 6 -23.68 -17.60 -15.79
CA PRO A 6 -22.71 -18.58 -16.25
C PRO A 6 -21.36 -17.92 -16.56
N PRO A 7 -20.25 -18.68 -16.48
CA PRO A 7 -18.96 -18.19 -16.93
C PRO A 7 -18.94 -18.01 -18.45
N LEU A 8 -18.31 -16.93 -18.93
CA LEU A 8 -18.08 -16.69 -20.35
C LEU A 8 -16.73 -17.27 -20.80
N THR A 9 -16.68 -17.84 -22.00
CA THR A 9 -15.41 -18.20 -22.69
C THR A 9 -14.60 -16.96 -23.08
N LEU A 10 -13.31 -17.13 -23.43
CA LEU A 10 -12.48 -16.01 -23.87
C LEU A 10 -13.04 -15.33 -25.13
N ASP A 11 -13.54 -16.14 -26.07
CA ASP A 11 -14.25 -15.67 -27.27
C ASP A 11 -15.46 -14.82 -26.91
N GLN A 12 -16.37 -15.34 -26.06
CA GLN A 12 -17.55 -14.60 -25.62
C GLN A 12 -17.21 -13.31 -24.86
N GLN A 13 -16.13 -13.31 -24.09
CA GLN A 13 -15.62 -12.12 -23.41
C GLN A 13 -15.13 -11.07 -24.41
N ALA A 14 -14.38 -11.49 -25.43
CA ALA A 14 -13.89 -10.59 -26.48
C ALA A 14 -15.06 -10.01 -27.29
N ASP A 15 -15.98 -10.86 -27.73
CA ASP A 15 -17.18 -10.46 -28.48
C ASP A 15 -18.02 -9.48 -27.66
N GLN A 16 -18.18 -9.71 -26.35
CA GLN A 16 -18.89 -8.78 -25.48
C GLN A 16 -18.22 -7.40 -25.40
N LEU A 17 -16.89 -7.33 -25.33
CA LEU A 17 -16.18 -6.05 -25.28
C LEU A 17 -16.28 -5.30 -26.60
N MET A 18 -16.16 -6.00 -27.73
CA MET A 18 -16.29 -5.41 -29.06
C MET A 18 -17.74 -4.94 -29.32
N ASN A 19 -18.75 -5.72 -28.93
CA ASN A 19 -20.16 -5.35 -29.02
C ASN A 19 -20.51 -4.13 -28.17
N ARG A 20 -19.74 -3.86 -27.11
CA ARG A 20 -19.85 -2.64 -26.30
C ARG A 20 -19.13 -1.42 -26.92
N GLY A 21 -18.56 -1.56 -28.12
CA GLY A 21 -17.89 -0.48 -28.85
C GLY A 21 -16.38 -0.39 -28.64
N LEU A 22 -15.72 -1.44 -28.13
CA LEU A 22 -14.25 -1.46 -28.06
C LEU A 22 -13.66 -1.80 -29.43
N VAL A 23 -12.88 -0.89 -29.99
CA VAL A 23 -12.14 -1.11 -31.23
C VAL A 23 -10.90 -1.95 -30.93
N ALA A 24 -10.86 -3.18 -31.45
CA ALA A 24 -9.79 -4.13 -31.18
C ALA A 24 -9.63 -5.13 -32.34
N ASN A 25 -8.40 -5.63 -32.54
CA ASN A 25 -8.22 -6.91 -33.21
C ASN A 25 -8.68 -8.04 -32.27
N ARG A 26 -9.56 -8.93 -32.76
CA ARG A 26 -10.20 -9.97 -31.93
C ARG A 26 -9.19 -10.95 -31.34
N ASP A 27 -8.26 -11.44 -32.15
CA ASP A 27 -7.26 -12.42 -31.71
C ASP A 27 -6.29 -11.82 -30.69
N GLU A 28 -5.90 -10.56 -30.90
CA GLU A 28 -5.10 -9.82 -29.93
C GLU A 28 -5.85 -9.63 -28.61
N LEU A 29 -7.14 -9.27 -28.65
CA LEU A 29 -7.97 -9.12 -27.46
C LEU A 29 -8.04 -10.43 -26.67
N ILE A 30 -8.29 -11.56 -27.35
CA ILE A 30 -8.34 -12.89 -26.75
C ILE A 30 -6.98 -13.25 -26.12
N SER A 31 -5.88 -13.00 -26.84
CA SER A 31 -4.52 -13.24 -26.33
C SER A 31 -4.25 -12.45 -25.05
N ARG A 32 -4.64 -11.16 -25.01
CA ARG A 32 -4.51 -10.33 -23.81
C ARG A 32 -5.40 -10.81 -22.67
N LEU A 33 -6.66 -11.16 -22.95
CA LEU A 33 -7.60 -11.70 -21.95
C LEU A 33 -7.09 -13.00 -21.32
N LYS A 34 -6.42 -13.86 -22.10
CA LYS A 34 -5.78 -15.08 -21.62
C LYS A 34 -4.69 -14.79 -20.56
N VAL A 35 -3.94 -13.71 -20.71
CA VAL A 35 -2.84 -13.33 -19.81
C VAL A 35 -3.33 -12.56 -18.59
N VAL A 36 -4.19 -11.56 -18.78
CA VAL A 36 -4.54 -10.62 -17.70
C VAL A 36 -5.89 -10.87 -17.07
N ASN A 37 -6.74 -11.72 -17.66
CA ASN A 37 -8.16 -11.93 -17.33
C ASN A 37 -9.07 -10.70 -17.55
N TYR A 38 -10.36 -10.98 -17.75
CA TYR A 38 -11.39 -9.96 -18.03
C TYR A 38 -11.56 -8.92 -16.90
N TYR A 39 -11.56 -9.35 -15.64
CA TYR A 39 -11.81 -8.46 -14.51
C TYR A 39 -10.66 -7.46 -14.31
N ARG A 40 -9.42 -7.87 -14.58
CA ARG A 40 -8.27 -6.96 -14.57
C ARG A 40 -8.39 -5.94 -15.68
N LEU A 41 -8.63 -6.37 -16.93
CA LEU A 41 -8.70 -5.50 -18.10
C LEU A 41 -9.87 -4.52 -18.01
N SER A 42 -11.05 -4.99 -17.57
CA SER A 42 -12.24 -4.15 -17.39
C SER A 42 -12.03 -2.99 -16.41
N GLY A 43 -11.11 -3.15 -15.45
CA GLY A 43 -10.67 -2.03 -14.62
C GLY A 43 -10.09 -0.86 -15.43
N TYR A 44 -9.38 -1.11 -16.52
CA TYR A 44 -8.77 -0.06 -17.35
C TYR A 44 -9.71 0.46 -18.43
N LEU A 45 -10.80 -0.28 -18.71
CA LEU A 45 -11.88 0.12 -19.61
C LEU A 45 -12.86 1.10 -18.95
N HIS A 46 -12.91 1.18 -17.63
CA HIS A 46 -13.87 2.01 -16.90
C HIS A 46 -13.88 3.51 -17.32
N PRO A 47 -12.73 4.20 -17.52
CA PRO A 47 -12.72 5.60 -17.97
C PRO A 47 -13.27 5.81 -19.39
N TYR A 48 -13.35 4.74 -20.18
CA TYR A 48 -13.84 4.76 -21.56
C TYR A 48 -15.34 4.52 -21.66
N ARG A 49 -16.03 4.21 -20.55
CA ARG A 49 -17.48 4.02 -20.55
C ARG A 49 -18.22 5.35 -20.78
N GLN A 50 -19.31 5.28 -21.52
CA GLN A 50 -20.22 6.42 -21.72
C GLN A 50 -21.04 6.66 -20.45
N ARG A 51 -21.57 7.88 -20.33
CA ARG A 51 -22.59 8.22 -19.33
C ARG A 51 -23.91 8.48 -20.05
N ASP A 52 -25.00 8.02 -19.46
CA ASP A 52 -26.35 8.35 -19.95
C ASP A 52 -26.71 9.81 -19.60
N ALA A 53 -27.89 10.25 -20.05
CA ALA A 53 -28.39 11.61 -19.78
C ALA A 53 -28.56 11.92 -18.29
N ALA A 54 -28.70 10.90 -17.43
CA ALA A 54 -28.78 11.04 -15.98
C ALA A 54 -27.39 11.00 -15.29
N GLY A 55 -26.31 10.86 -16.07
CA GLY A 55 -24.94 10.83 -15.58
C GLY A 55 -24.46 9.45 -15.11
N ASN A 56 -25.25 8.39 -15.25
CA ASN A 56 -24.87 7.03 -14.84
C ASN A 56 -23.96 6.39 -15.88
N LEU A 57 -23.01 5.57 -15.42
CA LEU A 57 -22.11 4.83 -16.32
C LEU A 57 -22.87 3.71 -17.02
N THR A 58 -22.85 3.72 -18.35
CA THR A 58 -23.44 2.67 -19.19
C THR A 58 -22.40 1.61 -19.52
N ASP A 59 -22.81 0.43 -19.98
CA ASP A 59 -21.87 -0.62 -20.41
C ASP A 59 -21.21 -0.33 -21.77
N GLN A 60 -21.64 0.73 -22.47
CA GLN A 60 -21.12 1.13 -23.78
C GLN A 60 -19.86 1.98 -23.64
N PHE A 61 -18.91 1.79 -24.55
CA PHE A 61 -17.68 2.57 -24.61
C PHE A 61 -17.84 3.81 -25.51
N LYS A 62 -17.09 4.87 -25.19
CA LYS A 62 -17.03 6.11 -25.99
C LYS A 62 -16.55 5.78 -27.40
N PRO A 63 -17.07 6.44 -28.46
CA PRO A 63 -16.59 6.24 -29.82
C PRO A 63 -15.06 6.40 -29.92
N GLY A 64 -14.40 5.51 -30.66
CA GLY A 64 -12.94 5.51 -30.81
C GLY A 64 -12.15 4.88 -29.65
N SER A 65 -12.82 4.38 -28.60
CA SER A 65 -12.17 3.62 -27.52
C SER A 65 -11.49 2.39 -28.11
N ASN A 66 -10.17 2.34 -28.06
CA ASN A 66 -9.40 1.27 -28.67
C ASN A 66 -8.55 0.50 -27.66
N LEU A 67 -8.33 -0.78 -27.96
CA LEU A 67 -7.60 -1.71 -27.11
C LEU A 67 -6.12 -1.32 -26.93
N THR A 68 -5.50 -0.67 -27.91
CA THR A 68 -4.10 -0.21 -27.83
C THR A 68 -3.92 0.80 -26.70
N GLU A 69 -4.76 1.82 -26.63
CA GLU A 69 -4.70 2.86 -25.61
C GLU A 69 -4.98 2.30 -24.21
N VAL A 70 -6.02 1.48 -24.08
CA VAL A 70 -6.37 0.79 -22.83
C VAL A 70 -5.18 -0.03 -22.30
N TRP A 71 -4.46 -0.70 -23.21
CA TRP A 71 -3.31 -1.52 -22.86
C TRP A 71 -2.06 -0.70 -22.54
N ARG A 72 -1.84 0.43 -23.21
CA ARG A 72 -0.81 1.38 -22.81
C ARG A 72 -1.06 1.89 -21.39
N ARG A 73 -2.30 2.22 -21.03
CA ARG A 73 -2.66 2.58 -19.63
C ARG A 73 -2.43 1.43 -18.64
N TYR A 74 -2.75 0.19 -19.02
CA TYR A 74 -2.44 -1.00 -18.21
C TYR A 74 -0.93 -1.14 -17.97
N ASN A 75 -0.11 -0.96 -19.01
CA ASN A 75 1.34 -1.08 -18.93
C ASN A 75 1.98 0.06 -18.13
N PHE A 76 1.51 1.29 -18.30
CA PHE A 76 1.91 2.43 -17.47
C PHE A 76 1.69 2.10 -15.98
N ASP A 77 0.47 1.69 -15.61
CA ASP A 77 0.12 1.39 -14.22
C ASP A 77 0.91 0.20 -13.67
N ARG A 78 1.23 -0.80 -14.50
CA ARG A 78 2.14 -1.90 -14.14
C ARG A 78 3.55 -1.40 -13.82
N ARG A 79 4.12 -0.54 -14.67
CA ARG A 79 5.47 0.01 -14.47
C ARG A 79 5.52 0.99 -13.31
N LEU A 80 4.46 1.78 -13.13
CA LEU A 80 4.29 2.68 -12.00
C LEU A 80 4.33 1.91 -10.67
N ARG A 81 3.67 0.75 -10.58
CA ARG A 81 3.77 -0.11 -9.38
C ARG A 81 5.20 -0.55 -9.07
N ILE A 82 6.01 -0.87 -10.09
CA ILE A 82 7.39 -1.30 -9.91
C ILE A 82 8.23 -0.13 -9.37
N ILE A 83 8.09 1.05 -9.98
CA ILE A 83 8.74 2.28 -9.51
C ILE A 83 8.32 2.60 -8.08
N LEU A 84 7.03 2.50 -7.76
CA LEU A 84 6.54 2.69 -6.39
C LEU A 84 7.13 1.69 -5.41
N LEU A 85 7.16 0.40 -5.74
CA LEU A 85 7.73 -0.64 -4.88
C LEU A 85 9.21 -0.39 -4.56
N ASP A 86 10.00 0.07 -5.54
CA ASP A 86 11.39 0.46 -5.36
C ASP A 86 11.57 1.65 -4.39
N ALA A 87 10.63 2.60 -4.30
CA ALA A 87 10.64 3.61 -3.23
C ALA A 87 10.21 3.04 -1.89
N ILE A 88 9.09 2.31 -1.91
CA ILE A 88 8.39 1.83 -0.72
C ILE A 88 9.25 0.85 0.06
N GLU A 89 10.00 -0.04 -0.60
CA GLU A 89 10.85 -1.01 0.10
C GLU A 89 11.92 -0.31 0.96
N ARG A 90 12.54 0.76 0.44
CA ARG A 90 13.56 1.54 1.15
C ARG A 90 12.95 2.30 2.32
N ILE A 91 11.77 2.89 2.11
CA ILE A 91 11.02 3.57 3.16
C ILE A 91 10.60 2.57 4.25
N GLU A 92 10.07 1.41 3.88
CA GLU A 92 9.61 0.37 4.80
C GLU A 92 10.74 -0.17 5.66
N VAL A 93 11.92 -0.43 5.07
CA VAL A 93 13.12 -0.82 5.82
C VAL A 93 13.53 0.29 6.78
N ALA A 94 13.67 1.54 6.31
CA ALA A 94 14.09 2.65 7.15
C ALA A 94 13.14 2.87 8.35
N VAL A 95 11.83 2.86 8.10
CA VAL A 95 10.80 3.05 9.13
C VAL A 95 10.86 1.93 10.18
N ARG A 96 10.92 0.66 9.75
CA ARG A 96 11.03 -0.48 10.68
C ARG A 96 12.29 -0.36 11.53
N SER A 97 13.43 -0.07 10.91
CA SER A 97 14.70 0.07 11.60
C SER A 97 14.66 1.17 12.67
N ARG A 98 14.06 2.33 12.40
CA ARG A 98 13.96 3.42 13.40
C ARG A 98 13.06 3.05 14.58
N PHE A 99 11.87 2.49 14.31
CA PHE A 99 10.98 2.07 15.39
C PHE A 99 11.60 0.99 16.27
N VAL A 100 12.21 -0.02 15.65
CA VAL A 100 12.85 -1.13 16.35
C VAL A 100 14.05 -0.65 17.17
N TYR A 101 14.92 0.18 16.58
CA TYR A 101 16.08 0.73 17.27
C TYR A 101 15.67 1.47 18.54
N HIS A 102 14.80 2.48 18.43
CA HIS A 102 14.39 3.28 19.59
C HIS A 102 13.62 2.46 20.63
N PHE A 103 12.83 1.47 20.19
CA PHE A 103 12.15 0.57 21.12
C PHE A 103 13.13 -0.31 21.91
N VAL A 104 14.09 -0.95 21.23
CA VAL A 104 15.05 -1.86 21.84
C VAL A 104 16.00 -1.13 22.78
N GLN A 105 16.39 0.11 22.46
CA GLN A 105 17.22 0.92 23.36
C GLN A 105 16.54 1.22 24.71
N VAL A 106 15.21 1.26 24.76
CA VAL A 106 14.46 1.56 25.99
C VAL A 106 14.07 0.27 26.73
N HIS A 107 13.60 -0.75 26.00
CA HIS A 107 12.96 -1.93 26.60
C HIS A 107 13.78 -3.23 26.44
N GLY A 108 14.95 -3.16 25.80
CA GLY A 108 15.82 -4.30 25.58
C GLY A 108 15.35 -5.24 24.45
N PRO A 109 16.07 -6.36 24.22
CA PRO A 109 15.86 -7.28 23.09
C PRO A 109 14.45 -7.87 23.00
N PHE A 110 13.92 -8.26 24.16
CA PHE A 110 12.64 -8.96 24.29
C PHE A 110 11.55 -8.07 24.89
N GLY A 111 11.76 -6.75 24.98
CA GLY A 111 10.79 -5.82 25.57
C GLY A 111 9.42 -5.86 24.91
N HIS A 112 9.34 -6.29 23.64
CA HIS A 112 8.10 -6.43 22.88
C HIS A 112 7.21 -7.58 23.36
N LEU A 113 7.73 -8.49 24.21
CA LEU A 113 6.96 -9.57 24.84
C LEU A 113 6.12 -9.07 26.01
N ASP A 114 6.42 -7.89 26.55
CA ASP A 114 5.62 -7.25 27.60
C ASP A 114 4.66 -6.23 26.97
N SER A 115 3.36 -6.47 27.15
CA SER A 115 2.30 -5.58 26.69
C SER A 115 2.38 -4.16 27.27
N GLY A 116 2.98 -3.99 28.47
CA GLY A 116 3.18 -2.69 29.11
C GLY A 116 4.10 -1.76 28.33
N ASN A 117 5.05 -2.32 27.58
CA ASN A 117 5.95 -1.55 26.71
C ASN A 117 5.31 -1.14 25.38
N LEU A 118 4.10 -1.66 25.07
CA LEU A 118 3.35 -1.38 23.86
C LEU A 118 1.95 -0.85 24.20
N PRO A 119 1.85 0.34 24.84
CA PRO A 119 0.62 0.83 25.46
C PRO A 119 -0.53 1.10 24.47
N GLY A 120 -0.26 1.17 23.16
CA GLY A 120 -1.33 1.31 22.16
C GLY A 120 -2.19 0.06 21.99
N PHE A 121 -1.67 -1.13 22.35
CA PHE A 121 -2.46 -2.36 22.26
C PHE A 121 -3.55 -2.33 23.33
N LYS A 122 -4.79 -2.09 22.90
CA LYS A 122 -5.93 -1.99 23.81
C LYS A 122 -6.35 -3.36 24.33
N ARG A 123 -6.58 -3.45 25.64
CA ARG A 123 -7.44 -4.50 26.22
C ARG A 123 -8.90 -4.17 25.87
N ARG A 124 -9.53 -4.98 25.02
CA ARG A 124 -10.93 -4.78 24.67
C ARG A 124 -11.82 -5.55 25.65
N PRO A 125 -12.81 -4.90 26.31
CA PRO A 125 -13.78 -5.61 27.14
C PRO A 125 -14.58 -6.62 26.30
N TRP A 126 -14.79 -7.82 26.86
CA TRP A 126 -15.42 -8.97 26.22
C TRP A 126 -16.75 -8.65 25.52
N TRP A 127 -17.60 -7.83 26.14
CA TRP A 127 -18.96 -7.52 25.68
C TRP A 127 -19.03 -6.71 24.38
N LYS A 128 -18.07 -5.83 24.09
CA LYS A 128 -18.03 -5.07 22.81
C LYS A 128 -17.67 -5.94 21.60
N ARG A 129 -17.17 -7.16 21.81
CA ARG A 129 -16.74 -8.11 20.75
C ARG A 129 -17.87 -9.07 20.35
N CYS A 130 -18.76 -9.42 21.28
CA CYS A 130 -19.94 -10.26 21.02
C CYS A 130 -20.91 -9.66 19.99
N LEU A 131 -21.04 -8.33 19.97
CA LEU A 131 -21.95 -7.62 19.06
C LEU A 131 -21.50 -7.62 17.58
N ARG A 132 -20.24 -7.95 17.28
CA ARG A 132 -19.66 -7.67 15.95
C ARG A 132 -19.44 -8.87 15.05
N ASN A 133 -19.50 -10.11 15.56
CA ASN A 133 -19.39 -11.33 14.74
C ASN A 133 -19.90 -12.57 15.50
N ALA A 134 -21.22 -12.79 15.50
CA ALA A 134 -21.84 -14.02 16.02
C ALA A 134 -21.28 -15.30 15.36
N LYS A 135 -20.81 -15.23 14.10
CA LYS A 135 -20.26 -16.37 13.34
C LYS A 135 -18.81 -16.75 13.68
N LEU A 136 -18.02 -15.87 14.29
CA LEU A 136 -16.63 -16.20 14.71
C LEU A 136 -16.59 -16.88 16.09
N LEU A 137 -17.66 -16.74 16.87
CA LEU A 137 -17.78 -17.24 18.24
C LEU A 137 -17.87 -18.76 18.34
N ILE A 138 -18.27 -19.46 17.27
CA ILE A 138 -18.43 -20.93 17.30
C ILE A 138 -17.08 -21.67 17.16
N ARG A 139 -15.98 -20.99 16.77
CA ARG A 139 -14.68 -21.66 16.51
C ARG A 139 -13.55 -21.35 17.49
N LEU A 140 -13.76 -20.49 18.48
CA LEU A 140 -12.74 -20.12 19.45
C LEU A 140 -13.26 -20.38 20.87
N LYS A 141 -13.01 -21.59 21.37
CA LYS A 141 -13.07 -21.89 22.80
C LYS A 141 -12.11 -20.93 23.53
N GLY A 142 -12.66 -20.02 24.32
CA GLY A 142 -12.17 -19.68 25.67
C GLY A 142 -10.77 -19.08 25.84
N ILE A 143 -10.27 -18.23 24.96
CA ILE A 143 -9.10 -17.38 25.29
C ILE A 143 -9.40 -15.95 24.88
N GLU A 144 -9.61 -15.08 25.87
CA GLU A 144 -9.50 -13.63 25.69
C GLU A 144 -8.07 -13.30 25.23
N ARG A 145 -7.83 -13.26 23.92
CA ARG A 145 -6.52 -12.83 23.42
C ARG A 145 -6.51 -11.32 23.33
N GLU A 146 -5.76 -10.69 24.22
CA GLU A 146 -5.34 -9.29 24.11
C GLU A 146 -4.76 -9.03 22.70
N ASP A 147 -4.99 -7.85 22.11
CA ASP A 147 -4.56 -7.55 20.73
C ASP A 147 -3.03 -7.76 20.56
N HIS A 148 -2.26 -7.56 21.64
CA HIS A 148 -0.83 -7.87 21.73
C HIS A 148 -0.51 -9.37 21.62
N CYS A 149 -1.25 -10.25 22.30
CA CYS A 149 -1.09 -11.70 22.17
C CYS A 149 -1.36 -12.20 20.75
N ILE A 150 -2.33 -11.59 20.05
CA ILE A 150 -2.59 -11.89 18.63
C ILE A 150 -1.40 -11.47 17.77
N TRP A 151 -0.83 -10.29 18.03
CA TRP A 151 0.36 -9.81 17.32
C TRP A 151 1.58 -10.71 17.56
N LEU A 152 1.85 -11.10 18.81
CA LEU A 152 2.92 -12.06 19.14
C LEU A 152 2.73 -13.42 18.46
N ALA A 153 1.49 -13.92 18.41
CA ALA A 153 1.19 -15.17 17.71
C ALA A 153 1.47 -15.08 16.20
N LYS A 154 1.24 -13.92 15.57
CA LYS A 154 1.62 -13.69 14.17
C LYS A 154 3.14 -13.76 14.00
N LEU A 155 3.90 -13.05 14.83
CA LEU A 155 5.38 -13.07 14.76
C LEU A 155 5.94 -14.48 14.96
N LEU A 156 5.40 -15.22 15.92
CA LEU A 156 5.80 -16.60 16.20
C LEU A 156 5.47 -17.52 15.02
N ASN A 157 4.32 -17.33 14.37
CA ASN A 157 3.97 -18.08 13.17
C ASN A 157 4.90 -17.74 11.99
N GLU A 158 5.29 -16.47 11.80
CA GLU A 158 6.27 -16.09 10.79
C GLU A 158 7.64 -16.72 11.09
N LYS A 159 8.10 -16.68 12.36
CA LYS A 159 9.32 -17.39 12.79
C LYS A 159 9.29 -18.88 12.45
N ARG A 160 8.19 -19.58 12.76
CA ARG A 160 8.05 -21.03 12.52
C ARG A 160 8.07 -21.40 11.02
N ARG A 161 7.69 -20.48 10.14
CA ARG A 161 7.69 -20.68 8.69
C ARG A 161 9.00 -20.23 8.04
N ALA A 162 9.73 -19.35 8.70
CA ALA A 162 10.99 -18.80 8.22
C ALA A 162 12.03 -19.91 8.04
N SER A 163 12.71 -19.88 6.89
CA SER A 163 13.79 -20.83 6.58
C SER A 163 15.17 -20.16 6.58
N ASP A 164 15.19 -18.88 6.97
CA ASP A 164 16.33 -17.99 7.01
C ASP A 164 17.45 -18.51 7.94
N THR A 165 18.69 -18.28 7.53
CA THR A 165 19.89 -18.74 8.24
C THR A 165 19.99 -18.16 9.65
N PHE A 166 19.61 -16.89 9.85
CA PHE A 166 19.64 -16.25 11.16
C PHE A 166 18.63 -16.85 12.14
N VAL A 167 17.47 -17.32 11.66
CA VAL A 167 16.45 -17.97 12.49
C VAL A 167 16.94 -19.34 12.94
N LYS A 168 17.47 -20.14 12.02
CA LYS A 168 18.06 -21.46 12.32
C LYS A 168 19.20 -21.33 13.33
N HIS A 169 20.08 -20.35 13.14
CA HIS A 169 21.17 -20.08 14.09
C HIS A 169 20.64 -19.70 15.46
N PHE A 170 19.64 -18.81 15.52
CA PHE A 170 19.03 -18.42 16.79
C PHE A 170 18.39 -19.60 17.52
N ASP A 171 17.62 -20.43 16.81
CA ASP A 171 16.95 -21.59 17.41
C ASP A 171 17.95 -22.63 17.92
N ALA A 172 19.01 -22.90 17.17
CA ALA A 172 20.06 -23.82 17.60
C ALA A 172 20.80 -23.33 18.87
N LYS A 173 21.06 -22.01 18.96
CA LYS A 173 21.87 -21.43 20.05
C LYS A 173 21.06 -21.01 21.28
N TYR A 174 19.84 -20.50 21.08
CA TYR A 174 19.03 -19.85 22.10
C TYR A 174 17.62 -20.43 22.23
N GLY A 175 17.17 -21.27 21.30
CA GLY A 175 15.78 -21.76 21.23
C GLY A 175 15.32 -22.55 22.45
N ALA A 176 16.24 -23.18 23.20
CA ALA A 176 15.92 -23.86 24.45
C ALA A 176 15.41 -22.92 25.56
N LYS A 177 15.80 -21.64 25.54
CA LYS A 177 15.41 -20.62 26.54
C LYS A 177 14.54 -19.50 25.96
N HIS A 178 14.51 -19.33 24.64
CA HIS A 178 13.81 -18.24 23.97
C HIS A 178 12.94 -18.76 22.82
N GLU A 179 11.62 -18.84 23.06
CA GLU A 179 10.66 -19.17 22.00
C GLU A 179 10.58 -18.05 20.94
N HIS A 180 10.65 -16.79 21.36
CA HIS A 180 10.60 -15.63 20.48
C HIS A 180 11.99 -15.14 20.06
N LEU A 181 12.05 -14.46 18.92
CA LEU A 181 13.24 -13.75 18.46
C LEU A 181 13.37 -12.39 19.17
N PRO A 182 14.59 -11.85 19.40
CA PRO A 182 14.79 -10.45 19.72
C PRO A 182 14.13 -9.56 18.66
N LEU A 183 13.67 -8.37 19.05
CA LEU A 183 12.83 -7.55 18.17
C LEU A 183 13.51 -7.18 16.84
N TRP A 184 14.82 -6.95 16.83
CA TRP A 184 15.59 -6.67 15.60
C TRP A 184 15.76 -7.85 14.66
N MET A 185 15.58 -9.09 15.15
CA MET A 185 15.51 -10.26 14.28
C MET A 185 14.06 -10.51 13.86
N ALA A 186 13.11 -10.31 14.78
CA ALA A 186 11.69 -10.45 14.50
C ALA A 186 11.21 -9.44 13.45
N CYS A 187 11.77 -8.24 13.38
CA CYS A 187 11.36 -7.21 12.44
C CYS A 187 11.62 -7.57 10.97
N GLU A 188 12.63 -8.40 10.71
CA GLU A 188 12.90 -8.93 9.36
C GLU A 188 11.80 -9.87 8.86
N LEU A 189 11.10 -10.52 9.79
CA LEU A 189 9.99 -11.43 9.50
C LEU A 189 8.62 -10.74 9.53
N MET A 190 8.56 -9.44 9.87
CA MET A 190 7.30 -8.72 9.95
C MET A 190 6.70 -8.49 8.56
N THR A 191 5.42 -8.81 8.42
CA THR A 191 4.57 -8.24 7.37
C THR A 191 4.40 -6.72 7.58
N CYS A 192 3.99 -5.98 6.54
CA CYS A 192 3.61 -4.58 6.69
C CYS A 192 2.53 -4.38 7.76
N GLU A 193 1.60 -5.32 7.90
CA GLU A 193 0.54 -5.23 8.92
C GLU A 193 1.15 -5.28 10.33
N THR A 194 2.01 -6.25 10.61
CA THR A 194 2.66 -6.41 11.92
C THR A 194 3.65 -5.28 12.22
N ALA A 195 4.34 -4.75 11.21
CA ALA A 195 5.21 -3.58 11.36
C ALA A 195 4.41 -2.30 11.63
N MET A 196 3.27 -2.11 10.96
CA MET A 196 2.34 -1.01 11.25
C MET A 196 1.75 -1.15 12.65
N GLN A 197 1.40 -2.37 13.06
CA GLN A 197 0.95 -2.63 14.43
C GLN A 197 2.03 -2.25 15.44
N LEU A 198 3.31 -2.56 15.22
CA LEU A 198 4.37 -2.06 16.09
C LEU A 198 4.38 -0.53 16.14
N ALA A 199 4.48 0.14 14.99
CA ALA A 199 4.57 1.60 14.90
C ALA A 199 3.43 2.36 15.60
N TYR A 200 2.21 1.81 15.57
CA TYR A 200 1.04 2.43 16.21
C TYR A 200 0.86 2.06 17.69
N ASN A 201 1.60 1.07 18.20
CA ASN A 201 1.42 0.59 19.57
C ASN A 201 2.62 0.87 20.49
N VAL A 202 3.75 1.38 19.98
CA VAL A 202 4.83 1.92 20.81
C VAL A 202 4.41 3.21 21.53
N SER A 203 5.17 3.62 22.55
CA SER A 203 4.94 4.86 23.28
C SER A 203 5.13 6.11 22.40
N PRO A 204 4.44 7.23 22.70
CA PRO A 204 4.63 8.49 21.97
C PRO A 204 6.09 8.98 21.95
N ASP A 205 6.88 8.71 23.00
CA ASP A 205 8.30 9.06 23.04
C ASP A 205 9.12 8.32 21.97
N ILE A 206 8.84 7.04 21.76
CA ILE A 206 9.48 6.24 20.70
C ILE A 206 9.08 6.77 19.32
N VAL A 207 7.80 7.11 19.12
CA VAL A 207 7.33 7.71 17.86
C VAL A 207 8.07 9.04 17.60
N LYS A 208 8.19 9.88 18.62
CA LYS A 208 8.89 11.17 18.53
C LYS A 208 10.35 11.01 18.14
N LYS A 209 11.08 10.09 18.77
CA LYS A 209 12.47 9.77 18.44
C LYS A 209 12.60 9.25 17.01
N ALA A 210 11.75 8.30 16.60
CA ALA A 210 11.76 7.78 15.24
C ALA A 210 11.40 8.85 14.20
N ALA A 211 10.48 9.77 14.51
CA ALA A 211 10.10 10.87 13.61
C ALA A 211 11.20 11.92 13.48
N ALA A 212 11.90 12.21 14.57
CA ALA A 212 13.05 13.12 14.58
C ALA A 212 14.17 12.66 13.65
N ASP A 213 14.44 11.35 13.56
CA ASP A 213 15.44 10.79 12.63
C ASP A 213 15.16 11.08 11.15
N PHE A 214 13.89 11.31 10.79
CA PHE A 214 13.49 11.73 9.43
C PHE A 214 13.28 13.24 9.31
N GLY A 215 13.35 13.99 10.42
CA GLY A 215 13.01 15.40 10.48
C GLY A 215 11.51 15.68 10.36
N PHE A 216 10.66 14.74 10.77
CA PHE A 216 9.19 14.87 10.68
C PHE A 216 8.54 15.08 12.04
N PRO A 217 7.35 15.71 12.09
CA PRO A 217 6.47 15.61 13.25
C PRO A 217 5.96 14.16 13.47
N ASP A 218 5.70 13.79 14.71
CA ASP A 218 5.29 12.44 15.13
C ASP A 218 4.04 11.95 14.38
N GLN A 219 3.00 12.81 14.32
CA GLN A 219 1.76 12.50 13.60
C GLN A 219 1.99 12.34 12.09
N GLN A 220 2.95 13.08 11.53
CA GLN A 220 3.30 13.01 10.12
C GLN A 220 3.95 11.66 9.78
N LEU A 221 4.88 11.18 10.61
CA LEU A 221 5.50 9.86 10.44
C LEU A 221 4.46 8.74 10.43
N LEU A 222 3.54 8.70 11.40
CA LEU A 222 2.52 7.66 11.48
C LEU A 222 1.55 7.73 10.28
N SER A 223 1.11 8.94 9.94
CA SER A 223 0.21 9.20 8.80
C SER A 223 0.81 8.73 7.48
N TRP A 224 2.06 9.11 7.21
CA TRP A 224 2.75 8.70 5.98
C TRP A 224 3.06 7.20 5.99
N THR A 225 3.48 6.61 7.11
CA THR A 225 3.70 5.16 7.23
C THR A 225 2.44 4.39 6.83
N LYS A 226 1.28 4.78 7.35
CA LYS A 226 -0.01 4.15 7.01
C LYS A 226 -0.37 4.30 5.54
N ALA A 227 -0.16 5.48 4.96
CA ALA A 227 -0.42 5.72 3.54
C ALA A 227 0.49 4.87 2.65
N ILE A 228 1.79 4.85 2.93
CA ILE A 228 2.80 4.07 2.20
C ILE A 228 2.53 2.57 2.31
N PHE A 229 2.21 2.05 3.49
CA PHE A 229 1.92 0.62 3.66
C PHE A 229 0.60 0.22 2.98
N THR A 230 -0.38 1.12 2.94
CA THR A 230 -1.62 0.91 2.16
C THR A 230 -1.31 0.86 0.65
N LEU A 231 -0.44 1.73 0.17
CA LEU A 231 0.00 1.74 -1.23
C LEU A 231 0.82 0.49 -1.56
N ARG A 232 1.73 0.07 -0.67
CA ARG A 232 2.51 -1.17 -0.75
C ARG A 232 1.60 -2.37 -0.95
N ASN A 233 0.59 -2.55 -0.10
CA ASN A 233 -0.37 -3.64 -0.21
C ASN A 233 -1.12 -3.60 -1.53
N THR A 234 -1.53 -2.40 -1.99
CA THR A 234 -2.17 -2.25 -3.30
C THR A 234 -1.24 -2.70 -4.42
N CYS A 235 0.05 -2.33 -4.38
CA CYS A 235 1.03 -2.72 -5.39
C CYS A 235 1.33 -4.23 -5.36
N ALA A 236 1.52 -4.81 -4.17
CA ALA A 236 1.82 -6.22 -3.97
C ALA A 236 0.68 -7.15 -4.42
N HIS A 237 -0.58 -6.70 -4.30
CA HIS A 237 -1.75 -7.42 -4.86
C HIS A 237 -2.05 -7.07 -6.32
N HIS A 238 -1.09 -6.44 -7.02
CA HIS A 238 -1.22 -6.00 -8.41
C HIS A 238 -2.45 -5.12 -8.65
N GLY A 239 -2.88 -4.37 -7.65
CA GLY A 239 -4.02 -3.45 -7.72
C GLY A 239 -3.75 -2.30 -8.68
N ARG A 240 -4.82 -1.79 -9.31
CA ARG A 240 -4.75 -0.55 -10.10
C ARG A 240 -4.42 0.61 -9.18
N VAL A 241 -3.44 1.44 -9.50
CA VAL A 241 -2.99 2.57 -8.65
C VAL A 241 -3.19 3.93 -9.32
N TRP A 242 -2.97 4.04 -10.63
CA TRP A 242 -2.83 5.31 -11.33
C TRP A 242 -4.02 6.27 -11.09
N ASN A 243 -5.27 5.80 -11.22
CA ASN A 243 -6.47 6.59 -10.95
C ASN A 243 -7.32 6.04 -9.79
N ARG A 244 -6.69 5.33 -8.84
CA ARG A 244 -7.38 4.81 -7.66
C ARG A 244 -7.69 5.94 -6.68
N VAL A 245 -8.86 5.87 -6.05
CA VAL A 245 -9.18 6.64 -4.85
C VAL A 245 -8.77 5.83 -3.62
N PHE A 246 -7.90 6.40 -2.80
CA PHE A 246 -7.43 5.80 -1.56
C PHE A 246 -8.22 6.34 -0.36
N GLY A 247 -8.73 5.44 0.47
CA GLY A 247 -9.41 5.83 1.72
C GLY A 247 -8.46 6.40 2.78
N VAL A 248 -7.17 6.05 2.70
CA VAL A 248 -6.11 6.60 3.56
C VAL A 248 -5.45 7.75 2.83
N LYS A 249 -5.46 8.94 3.45
CA LYS A 249 -4.90 10.17 2.90
C LYS A 249 -3.65 10.54 3.71
N PRO A 250 -2.47 10.68 3.10
CA PRO A 250 -1.31 11.20 3.82
C PRO A 250 -1.57 12.65 4.25
N SER A 251 -1.15 13.00 5.46
CA SER A 251 -1.27 14.38 5.95
C SER A 251 -0.33 15.32 5.20
N ILE A 252 -0.74 16.58 5.07
CA ILE A 252 0.09 17.65 4.53
C ILE A 252 0.90 18.29 5.67
N PRO A 253 2.23 18.44 5.52
CA PRO A 253 3.06 19.12 6.52
C PRO A 253 2.60 20.56 6.79
N GLY A 254 2.79 21.03 8.03
CA GLY A 254 2.37 22.38 8.44
C GLY A 254 3.05 23.49 7.63
N LYS A 255 2.23 24.48 7.20
CA LYS A 255 2.62 25.56 6.26
C LYS A 255 3.87 26.33 6.65
N ASN A 256 4.05 26.64 7.95
CA ASN A 256 5.14 27.50 8.41
C ASN A 256 6.54 26.94 8.11
N LYS A 257 6.72 25.62 8.26
CA LYS A 257 8.01 24.96 8.00
C LYS A 257 8.10 24.40 6.58
N ASN A 258 6.96 24.25 5.90
CA ASN A 258 6.83 23.52 4.64
C ASN A 258 5.91 24.28 3.65
N PRO A 259 6.19 25.55 3.33
CA PRO A 259 5.32 26.37 2.50
C PRO A 259 5.12 25.79 1.09
N GLN A 260 6.10 25.05 0.58
CA GLN A 260 6.06 24.40 -0.73
C GLN A 260 4.96 23.34 -0.86
N TRP A 261 4.43 22.81 0.25
CA TRP A 261 3.31 21.87 0.24
C TRP A 261 1.93 22.53 0.08
N HIS A 262 1.88 23.86 0.10
CA HIS A 262 0.65 24.67 0.09
C HIS A 262 0.51 25.52 -1.17
N ILE A 263 1.38 25.32 -2.16
CA ILE A 263 1.32 25.98 -3.47
C ILE A 263 0.14 25.43 -4.27
N GLN A 264 -0.55 26.32 -5.01
CA GLN A 264 -1.67 25.98 -5.88
C GLN A 264 -1.23 26.01 -7.35
N PRO A 265 -1.78 25.13 -8.21
CA PRO A 265 -2.73 24.05 -7.88
C PRO A 265 -2.07 22.91 -7.08
N GLY A 266 -2.74 22.49 -6.01
CA GLY A 266 -2.24 21.45 -5.11
C GLY A 266 -2.47 20.02 -5.62
N PHE A 267 -2.05 19.05 -4.81
CA PHE A 267 -2.21 17.61 -5.07
C PHE A 267 -3.53 17.12 -4.46
N ALA A 268 -4.25 16.24 -5.17
CA ALA A 268 -5.47 15.66 -4.63
C ALA A 268 -5.14 14.67 -3.49
N PRO A 269 -5.75 14.80 -2.30
CA PRO A 269 -5.30 14.11 -1.08
C PRO A 269 -5.61 12.61 -1.05
N ASP A 270 -6.50 12.14 -1.92
CA ASP A 270 -6.97 10.75 -2.00
C ASP A 270 -6.46 10.02 -3.25
N ARG A 271 -5.49 10.58 -3.96
CA ARG A 271 -4.93 10.03 -5.20
C ARG A 271 -3.45 9.67 -5.06
N VAL A 272 -2.98 8.87 -6.02
CA VAL A 272 -1.59 8.40 -6.04
C VAL A 272 -0.57 9.54 -6.21
N GLY A 273 -0.95 10.67 -6.79
CA GLY A 273 -0.09 11.83 -7.00
C GLY A 273 0.51 12.37 -5.69
N LEU A 274 -0.31 12.52 -4.65
CA LEU A 274 0.21 12.92 -3.34
C LEU A 274 1.11 11.84 -2.72
N MET A 275 0.80 10.55 -2.93
CA MET A 275 1.64 9.47 -2.45
C MET A 275 3.00 9.41 -3.17
N LEU A 276 3.05 9.71 -4.47
CA LEU A 276 4.30 9.85 -5.24
C LEU A 276 5.16 10.98 -4.67
N THR A 277 4.55 12.11 -4.35
CA THR A 277 5.24 13.26 -3.73
C THR A 277 5.77 12.90 -2.33
N VAL A 278 5.00 12.16 -1.54
CA VAL A 278 5.47 11.64 -0.24
C VAL A 278 6.63 10.67 -0.41
N CYS A 279 6.56 9.73 -1.36
CA CYS A 279 7.68 8.82 -1.67
C CYS A 279 8.94 9.60 -2.05
N HIS A 280 8.81 10.59 -2.94
CA HIS A 280 9.93 11.42 -3.38
C HIS A 280 10.59 12.13 -2.20
N PHE A 281 9.79 12.86 -1.41
CA PHE A 281 10.28 13.65 -0.30
C PHE A 281 10.91 12.78 0.80
N TRP A 282 10.29 11.63 1.10
CA TRP A 282 10.79 10.72 2.12
C TRP A 282 12.06 9.99 1.67
N LEU A 283 12.16 9.59 0.40
CA LEU A 283 13.41 9.05 -0.14
C LEU A 283 14.56 10.05 -0.04
N GLY A 284 14.31 11.35 -0.23
CA GLY A 284 15.30 12.40 -0.01
C GLY A 284 15.76 12.57 1.44
N LYS A 285 15.15 11.86 2.41
CA LYS A 285 15.62 11.76 3.80
C LYS A 285 16.38 10.47 4.10
N ILE A 286 16.36 9.51 3.17
CA ILE A 286 16.89 8.15 3.37
C ILE A 286 18.07 7.88 2.44
N SER A 287 18.06 8.45 1.23
CA SER A 287 18.99 8.10 0.16
C SER A 287 19.21 9.27 -0.79
N ASP A 288 20.33 9.97 -0.63
CA ASP A 288 20.69 11.13 -1.46
C ASP A 288 21.08 10.74 -2.89
N THR A 289 21.44 9.48 -3.13
CA THR A 289 21.86 8.95 -4.44
C THR A 289 20.70 8.39 -5.28
N THR A 290 19.46 8.59 -4.86
CA THR A 290 18.29 7.95 -5.49
C THR A 290 18.02 8.48 -6.91
N GLN A 291 17.99 7.57 -7.89
CA GLN A 291 17.56 7.86 -9.27
C GLN A 291 16.04 7.67 -9.47
N TRP A 292 15.29 7.51 -8.38
CA TRP A 292 13.86 7.19 -8.42
C TRP A 292 13.03 8.26 -9.15
N LYS A 293 13.32 9.54 -8.89
CA LYS A 293 12.66 10.67 -9.55
C LYS A 293 12.80 10.60 -11.07
N ASN A 294 14.03 10.36 -11.54
CA ASN A 294 14.33 10.30 -12.97
C ASN A 294 13.58 9.15 -13.65
N ARG A 295 13.61 7.95 -13.06
CA ARG A 295 12.83 6.80 -13.59
C ARG A 295 11.33 7.08 -13.65
N LEU A 296 10.79 7.80 -12.66
CA LEU A 296 9.39 8.20 -12.67
C LEU A 296 9.12 9.17 -13.83
N PHE A 297 9.97 10.17 -14.02
CA PHE A 297 9.83 11.14 -15.10
C PHE A 297 9.93 10.47 -16.46
N ASP A 298 10.90 9.57 -16.65
CA ASP A 298 11.06 8.78 -17.88
C ASP A 298 9.79 7.98 -18.20
N LEU A 299 9.13 7.41 -17.17
CA LEU A 299 7.86 6.71 -17.34
C LEU A 299 6.76 7.67 -17.84
N PHE A 300 6.65 8.87 -17.30
CA PHE A 300 5.66 9.84 -17.79
C PHE A 300 5.99 10.35 -19.20
N SER A 301 7.27 10.52 -19.52
CA SER A 301 7.72 10.90 -20.87
C SER A 301 7.39 9.83 -21.92
N GLU A 302 7.43 8.54 -21.56
CA GLU A 302 7.05 7.46 -22.46
C GLU A 302 5.54 7.28 -22.63
N TYR A 303 4.74 7.73 -21.67
CA TYR A 303 3.27 7.66 -21.67
C TYR A 303 2.63 9.05 -21.50
N PRO A 304 2.84 9.99 -22.45
CA PRO A 304 2.33 11.36 -22.35
C PRO A 304 0.80 11.44 -22.37
N GLU A 305 0.11 10.39 -22.83
CA GLU A 305 -1.35 10.32 -22.89
C GLU A 305 -2.03 10.09 -21.53
N ILE A 306 -1.27 9.80 -20.47
CA ILE A 306 -1.84 9.52 -19.14
C ILE A 306 -2.41 10.82 -18.54
N PRO A 307 -3.71 10.84 -18.16
CA PRO A 307 -4.30 12.05 -17.59
C PRO A 307 -3.85 12.23 -16.13
N VAL A 308 -2.80 13.03 -15.95
CA VAL A 308 -2.17 13.32 -14.65
C VAL A 308 -3.15 13.88 -13.61
N ALA A 309 -4.18 14.59 -14.06
CA ALA A 309 -5.26 15.10 -13.19
C ALA A 309 -6.07 13.96 -12.52
N GLU A 310 -6.31 12.83 -13.20
CA GLU A 310 -6.95 11.66 -12.58
C GLU A 310 -6.07 10.98 -11.53
N MET A 311 -4.75 11.18 -11.64
CA MET A 311 -3.77 10.77 -10.64
C MET A 311 -3.66 11.75 -9.48
N GLY A 312 -4.37 12.89 -9.52
CA GLY A 312 -4.31 13.94 -8.51
C GLY A 312 -3.02 14.77 -8.55
N LEU A 313 -2.36 14.80 -9.70
CA LEU A 313 -1.21 15.66 -9.97
C LEU A 313 -1.69 16.94 -10.69
N PRO A 314 -1.16 18.13 -10.33
CA PRO A 314 -1.34 19.32 -11.17
C PRO A 314 -0.67 19.13 -12.54
N ILE A 315 -1.09 19.89 -13.55
CA ILE A 315 -0.61 19.74 -14.94
C ILE A 315 0.93 19.90 -15.02
N ASP A 316 1.47 20.83 -14.25
CA ASP A 316 2.88 21.23 -14.18
C ASP A 316 3.62 20.62 -12.98
N TRP A 317 3.14 19.48 -12.45
CA TRP A 317 3.70 18.86 -11.24
C TRP A 317 5.22 18.58 -11.31
N GLN A 318 5.79 18.34 -12.50
CA GLN A 318 7.21 18.07 -12.69
C GLN A 318 8.11 19.28 -12.38
N ILE A 319 7.59 20.52 -12.55
CA ILE A 319 8.32 21.75 -12.23
C ILE A 319 7.96 22.32 -10.85
N HIS A 320 7.03 21.67 -10.14
CA HIS A 320 6.60 22.05 -8.80
C HIS A 320 7.77 21.99 -7.82
N LEU A 321 7.84 22.90 -6.85
CA LEU A 321 8.96 22.99 -5.89
C LEU A 321 9.19 21.72 -5.06
N LEU A 322 8.18 20.85 -4.95
CA LEU A 322 8.29 19.55 -4.28
C LEU A 322 9.07 18.51 -5.10
N TRP A 323 9.24 18.75 -6.40
CA TRP A 323 9.85 17.83 -7.36
C TRP A 323 11.15 18.37 -7.97
N ARG A 324 11.54 19.59 -7.59
CA ARG A 324 12.82 20.19 -8.01
C ARG A 324 13.98 19.52 -7.30
#